data_AF-A0A977LB37-F1
#
_entry.id   AF-A0A977LB37-F1
#
_cell.length_a   1.000
_cell.length_b   1.000
_cell.length_c   1.000
_cell.angle_alpha   90.00
_cell.angle_beta   90.00
_cell.angle_gamma   90.00
#
_symmetry.space_group_name_H-M   'P 1'
#
loop_
_entity.id
_entity.type
_entity.pdbx_description
1 polymer ?
#
loop_
_entity_poly.entity_id
_entity_poly.type
_entity_poly.pdbx_seq_one_letter_code
_entity_poly.pdbx_strand_id
1 'polypeptide(L)' 'MGKGDKKSKKGKISIGSYGNSRRKKQIKERLKRSASKKKVVATEGKEKVKKVAKKATA' A
#
# COMPACT_ATOMS: atom_id res chain seq x y z
N MET A 1 17.96 1.73 -5.02
CA MET A 1 18.28 3.06 -4.46
C MET A 1 18.05 3.07 -2.95
N GLY A 2 19.05 3.50 -2.17
CA GLY A 2 19.04 3.49 -0.70
C GLY A 2 18.43 4.74 -0.06
N LYS A 3 18.56 4.88 1.27
CA LYS A 3 18.09 6.06 2.02
C LYS A 3 18.89 7.33 1.73
N GLY A 4 20.15 7.21 1.30
CA GLY A 4 21.00 8.35 0.93
C GLY A 4 20.65 8.99 -0.42
N ASP A 5 19.91 8.29 -1.29
CA ASP A 5 19.54 8.81 -2.60
C ASP A 5 18.36 9.78 -2.51
N LYS A 6 18.67 11.08 -2.57
CA LYS A 6 17.72 12.20 -2.45
C LYS A 6 16.67 12.28 -3.56
N LYS A 7 16.88 11.61 -4.70
CA LYS A 7 15.94 11.59 -5.84
C LYS A 7 14.97 10.43 -5.71
N SER A 8 15.41 9.32 -5.10
CA SER A 8 14.58 8.15 -4.88
C SER A 8 13.43 8.39 -3.89
N LYS A 9 12.40 7.55 -3.97
CA LYS A 9 11.30 7.55 -2.99
C LYS A 9 11.81 7.27 -1.56
N LYS A 10 12.79 6.38 -1.39
CA LYS A 10 13.35 6.02 -0.08
C LYS A 10 14.13 7.18 0.55
N GLY A 11 14.95 7.91 -0.21
CA GLY A 11 15.65 9.07 0.33
C GLY A 11 14.75 10.29 0.57
N LYS A 12 13.72 10.51 -0.27
CA LYS A 12 12.64 11.47 0.05
C LYS A 12 11.88 11.10 1.33
N ILE A 13 11.79 9.81 1.64
CA ILE A 13 11.25 9.36 2.93
C ILE A 13 12.19 9.71 4.08
N SER A 14 13.48 9.37 3.95
CA SER A 14 14.48 9.59 4.99
C SER A 14 14.67 11.07 5.34
N ILE A 15 14.62 11.96 4.34
CA ILE A 15 14.83 13.41 4.51
C ILE A 15 13.52 14.13 4.92
N GLY A 16 12.36 13.48 4.76
CA GLY A 16 11.07 14.12 5.02
C GLY A 16 10.63 15.13 3.94
N SER A 17 11.31 15.19 2.79
CA SER A 17 10.94 16.09 1.69
C SER A 17 10.02 15.42 0.66
N TYR A 18 9.32 16.26 -0.11
CA TYR A 18 8.47 15.82 -1.22
C TYR A 18 9.15 16.11 -2.57
N GLY A 19 8.66 15.46 -3.62
CA GLY A 19 9.16 15.65 -4.98
C GLY A 19 8.45 14.71 -5.96
N ASN A 20 9.01 14.57 -7.16
CA ASN A 20 8.39 13.73 -8.20
C ASN A 20 8.22 12.26 -7.78
N SER A 21 9.17 11.71 -7.02
CA SER A 21 9.10 10.34 -6.51
C SER A 21 8.24 10.16 -5.25
N ARG A 22 7.94 11.25 -4.52
CA ARG A 22 7.07 11.28 -3.33
C ARG A 22 6.06 12.43 -3.44
N ARG A 23 5.04 12.28 -4.29
CA ARG A 23 4.02 13.33 -4.55
C ARG A 23 2.93 13.38 -3.48
N LYS A 24 2.67 14.57 -2.93
CA LYS A 24 1.64 14.79 -1.87
C LYS A 24 0.23 14.37 -2.30
N LYS A 25 -0.22 14.78 -3.49
CA LYS A 25 -1.58 14.50 -4.00
C LYS A 25 -1.86 13.00 -4.08
N GLN A 26 -0.97 12.26 -4.71
CA GLN A 26 -1.07 10.80 -4.85
C GLN A 26 -1.06 10.07 -3.49
N ILE A 27 -0.29 10.56 -2.51
CA ILE A 27 -0.30 9.99 -1.16
C ILE A 27 -1.65 10.21 -0.50
N LYS A 28 -2.20 11.44 -0.54
CA LYS A 28 -3.52 11.75 0.04
C LYS A 28 -4.62 10.89 -0.59
N GLU A 29 -4.63 10.74 -1.90
CA GLU A 29 -5.61 9.89 -2.59
C GLU A 29 -5.47 8.41 -2.21
N ARG A 30 -4.24 7.89 -2.11
CA ARG A 30 -4.01 6.50 -1.66
C ARG A 30 -4.47 6.30 -0.23
N LEU A 31 -4.22 7.26 0.67
CA LEU A 31 -4.68 7.20 2.05
C LEU A 31 -6.21 7.18 2.12
N LYS A 32 -6.90 8.07 1.39
CA LYS A 32 -8.38 8.07 1.28
C LYS A 32 -8.92 6.73 0.77
N ARG A 33 -8.33 6.19 -0.32
CA ARG A 33 -8.71 4.88 -0.88
C ARG A 33 -8.46 3.72 0.09
N SER A 34 -7.38 3.77 0.87
CA SER A 34 -7.09 2.73 1.86
C SER A 34 -8.04 2.80 3.07
N ALA A 35 -8.44 4.00 3.47
CA ALA A 35 -9.39 4.21 4.56
C ALA A 35 -10.78 3.68 4.20
N SER A 36 -11.26 3.92 2.97
CA SER A 36 -12.56 3.38 2.53
C SER A 36 -12.54 1.85 2.43
N LYS A 37 -11.47 1.25 1.90
CA LYS A 37 -11.32 -0.22 1.86
C LYS A 37 -11.30 -0.86 3.24
N LYS A 38 -10.63 -0.25 4.21
CA LYS A 38 -10.66 -0.75 5.60
C LYS A 38 -12.04 -0.60 6.25
N LYS A 39 -12.81 0.42 5.86
CA LYS A 39 -14.17 0.62 6.39
C LYS A 39 -15.13 -0.48 5.93
N VAL A 40 -14.98 -0.98 4.70
CA VAL A 40 -15.76 -2.12 4.18
C VAL A 40 -15.38 -3.43 4.89
N VAL A 41 -14.09 -3.64 5.17
CA VAL A 41 -13.63 -4.84 5.90
C VAL A 41 -13.98 -4.81 7.38
N ALA A 42 -14.12 -3.62 7.98
CA ALA A 42 -14.49 -3.48 9.40
C ALA A 42 -16.00 -3.59 9.66
N THR A 43 -16.84 -3.61 8.62
CA THR A 43 -18.29 -3.83 8.73
C THR A 43 -18.73 -5.25 8.39
N GLU A 44 -17.80 -6.14 8.03
CA GLU A 44 -18.10 -7.54 7.71
C GLU A 44 -17.36 -8.47 8.67
N GLY A 45 -17.89 -8.55 9.89
CA GLY A 45 -17.65 -9.71 10.73
C GLY A 45 -18.28 -10.95 10.09
N LYS A 46 -17.47 -12.02 9.98
CA LYS A 46 -17.82 -13.40 9.62
C LYS A 46 -18.00 -13.64 8.10
N GLU A 47 -16.98 -14.24 7.48
CA GLU A 47 -17.02 -15.67 7.13
C GLU A 47 -15.70 -16.17 6.52
N LYS A 48 -15.33 -17.38 6.93
CA LYS A 48 -14.15 -18.11 6.47
C LYS A 48 -14.34 -18.47 4.99
N VAL A 49 -13.45 -18.04 4.10
CA VAL A 49 -13.36 -18.65 2.76
C VAL A 49 -12.01 -19.33 2.59
N LYS A 50 -12.11 -20.65 2.53
CA LYS A 50 -11.08 -21.68 2.45
C LYS A 50 -10.17 -21.45 1.23
N LYS A 51 -8.85 -21.53 1.43
CA LYS A 51 -7.89 -21.71 0.32
C LYS A 51 -8.14 -23.08 -0.30
N VAL A 52 -8.69 -23.13 -1.51
CA VAL A 52 -8.73 -24.35 -2.30
C VAL A 52 -7.35 -24.51 -2.94
N ALA A 53 -6.58 -25.48 -2.47
CA ALA A 53 -5.31 -25.87 -3.07
C ALA A 53 -5.59 -26.45 -4.45
N LYS A 54 -5.01 -25.87 -5.51
CA LYS A 54 -5.02 -26.49 -6.84
C LYS A 54 -4.11 -27.73 -6.77
N LYS A 55 -4.68 -28.91 -6.98
CA LYS A 55 -3.91 -30.13 -7.26
C LYS A 55 -3.14 -29.91 -8.57
N ALA A 56 -1.84 -30.18 -8.53
CA ALA A 56 -1.05 -30.41 -9.73
C ALA A 56 -1.45 -31.78 -10.29
N THR A 57 -1.82 -31.84 -11.56
CA THR A 57 -1.97 -33.08 -12.32
C THR A 57 -0.59 -33.66 -12.60
N ALA A 58 -0.47 -34.97 -12.39
CA ALA A 58 0.69 -35.79 -12.73
C ALA A 58 0.82 -35.98 -14.25
#